data_AF-A0A439KAP1-F1
#
_entry.id   AF-A0A439KAP1-F1
#
_cell.length_a   1.000
_cell.length_b   1.000
_cell.length_c   1.000
_cell.angle_alpha   90.00
_cell.angle_beta   90.00
_cell.angle_gamma   90.00
#
_symmetry.space_group_name_H-M   'P 1'
#
loop_
_entity.id
_entity.type
_entity.pdbx_description
1 polymer ?
#
loop_
_entity_poly.entity_id
_entity_poly.type
_entity_poly.pdbx_seq_one_letter_code
_entity_poly.pdbx_strand_id
1 'polypeptide(L)' 'MTLTMNGEKGWVGWPQNDEYEALRAKWADVETLEERKAIARKMQRIFWDYASQVPLGQQITPIARRKT' A
#
# COMPACT_ATOMS: atom_id res chain seq x y z
N MET A 1 -6.79 -1.44 -1.42
CA MET A 1 -5.79 -2.20 -2.20
C MET A 1 -4.60 -2.45 -1.29
N THR A 2 -4.45 -3.67 -0.77
CA THR A 2 -3.32 -4.03 0.09
C THR A 2 -2.14 -4.46 -0.77
N LEU A 3 -1.11 -3.62 -0.83
CA LEU A 3 0.09 -3.86 -1.62
C LEU A 3 0.93 -4.96 -0.94
N THR A 4 1.07 -6.13 -1.55
CA THR A 4 2.03 -7.17 -1.11
C THR A 4 3.37 -6.92 -1.80
N MET A 5 4.47 -7.49 -1.29
CA MET A 5 5.78 -7.58 -1.93
C MET A 5 6.32 -9.01 -1.73
N ASN A 6 5.49 -9.99 -2.10
CA ASN A 6 5.72 -11.42 -1.86
C ASN A 6 6.34 -12.16 -3.07
N GLY A 7 6.94 -11.43 -4.03
CA GLY A 7 7.73 -12.00 -5.12
C GLY A 7 6.98 -13.04 -5.95
N GLU A 8 7.56 -14.25 -6.03
CA GLU A 8 7.02 -15.40 -6.77
C GLU A 8 5.66 -15.90 -6.26
N LYS A 9 5.29 -15.57 -5.01
CA LYS A 9 3.94 -15.85 -4.48
C LYS A 9 2.91 -14.81 -4.95
N GLY A 10 3.37 -13.74 -5.59
CA GLY A 10 2.59 -12.68 -6.19
C GLY A 10 2.43 -12.87 -7.70
N TRP A 11 2.20 -11.76 -8.40
CA TRP A 11 2.10 -11.76 -9.86
C TRP A 11 3.51 -11.81 -10.50
N VAL A 12 3.61 -12.27 -11.76
CA VAL A 12 4.92 -12.38 -12.42
C VAL A 12 5.59 -11.01 -12.52
N GLY A 13 6.85 -10.91 -12.09
CA GLY A 13 7.62 -9.65 -12.07
C GLY A 13 7.33 -8.75 -10.86
N TRP A 14 6.55 -9.22 -9.88
CA TRP A 14 6.29 -8.48 -8.66
C TRP A 14 7.51 -8.41 -7.75
N PRO A 15 7.76 -7.28 -7.05
CA PRO A 15 8.89 -7.17 -6.15
C PRO A 15 8.77 -8.14 -4.96
N GLN A 16 9.92 -8.66 -4.55
CA GLN A 16 10.08 -9.39 -3.29
C GLN A 16 10.81 -8.51 -2.28
N ASN A 17 10.21 -8.32 -1.10
CA ASN A 17 10.85 -7.64 0.01
C ASN A 17 10.36 -8.20 1.35
N ASP A 18 11.24 -8.95 2.03
CA ASP A 18 10.91 -9.63 3.28
C ASP A 18 10.71 -8.65 4.45
N GLU A 19 11.42 -7.51 4.45
CA GLU A 19 11.25 -6.45 5.45
C GLU A 19 9.85 -5.81 5.33
N TYR A 20 9.40 -5.55 4.10
CA TYR A 20 8.08 -5.01 3.84
C TYR A 20 6.98 -5.94 4.34
N GLU A 21 7.09 -7.25 4.08
CA GLU A 21 6.12 -8.24 4.55
C GLU A 21 6.13 -8.38 6.08
N ALA A 22 7.29 -8.30 6.73
CA ALA A 22 7.38 -8.26 8.19
C ALA A 22 6.72 -7.00 8.79
N LEU A 23 6.94 -5.83 8.18
CA LEU A 23 6.29 -4.58 8.58
C LEU A 23 4.78 -4.64 8.36
N ARG A 24 4.33 -5.25 7.25
CA ARG A 24 2.93 -5.43 6.91
C ARG A 24 2.22 -6.35 7.92
N ALA A 25 2.85 -7.44 8.31
CA ALA A 25 2.34 -8.33 9.35
C ALA A 25 2.17 -7.56 10.67
N LYS A 26 3.23 -6.83 11.10
CA LYS A 26 3.20 -6.02 12.32
C LYS A 26 2.16 -4.89 12.26
N TRP A 27 1.91 -4.30 11.09
CA TRP A 27 0.93 -3.23 10.91
C TRP A 27 -0.49 -3.65 11.26
N ALA A 28 -0.84 -4.93 11.05
CA ALA A 28 -2.14 -5.48 11.41
C ALA A 28 -2.33 -5.61 12.93
N ASP A 29 -1.24 -5.88 13.66
CA ASP A 29 -1.28 -6.22 15.09
C ASP A 29 -1.10 -5.02 16.04
N VAL A 30 -0.71 -3.83 15.54
CA VAL A 30 -0.53 -2.65 16.41
C VAL A 30 -1.85 -2.04 16.87
N GLU A 31 -1.92 -1.72 18.17
CA GLU A 31 -3.10 -1.18 18.84
C GLU A 31 -3.27 0.32 18.64
N THR A 32 -2.16 1.07 18.61
CA THR A 32 -2.22 2.54 18.57
C THR A 32 -2.17 3.09 17.15
N LEU A 33 -2.89 4.21 16.94
CA LEU A 33 -2.89 4.91 15.65
C LEU A 33 -1.50 5.45 15.28
N GLU A 34 -0.73 5.92 16.26
CA GLU A 34 0.58 6.52 16.01
C GLU A 34 1.61 5.48 15.57
N GLU A 35 1.62 4.29 16.19
CA GLU A 35 2.46 3.17 15.75
C GLU A 35 2.06 2.68 14.36
N ARG A 36 0.74 2.59 14.10
CA ARG A 36 0.21 2.22 12.79
C ARG A 36 0.64 3.19 11.69
N LYS A 37 0.63 4.50 11.97
CA LYS A 37 1.15 5.53 11.05
C LYS A 37 2.66 5.43 10.87
N ALA A 38 3.42 5.17 11.92
CA ALA A 38 4.88 5.05 11.85
C ALA A 38 5.29 3.87 10.96
N ILE A 39 4.64 2.71 11.11
CA ILE A 39 4.87 1.54 10.26
C ILE A 39 4.45 1.84 8.82
N ALA A 40 3.28 2.45 8.60
CA ALA A 40 2.81 2.81 7.27
C ALA A 40 3.80 3.73 6.53
N ARG A 41 4.41 4.72 7.20
CA ARG A 41 5.43 5.59 6.59
C ARG A 41 6.68 4.82 6.14
N LYS A 42 7.12 3.82 6.91
CA LYS A 42 8.26 2.96 6.54
C LYS A 42 7.92 2.12 5.31
N MET A 43 6.74 1.50 5.31
CA MET A 43 6.24 0.73 4.17
C MET A 43 6.13 1.58 2.90
N GLN A 44 5.62 2.81 3.02
CA GLN A 44 5.50 3.75 1.90
C GLN A 44 6.87 4.14 1.32
N ARG A 45 7.91 4.26 2.16
CA ARG A 45 9.27 4.54 1.68
C ARG A 45 9.81 3.40 0.82
N ILE A 46 9.75 2.16 1.32
CA ILE A 46 10.17 0.97 0.57
C ILE A 46 9.39 0.86 -0.75
N PHE A 47 8.08 1.13 -0.72
CA PHE A 47 7.26 1.13 -1.93
C PHE A 47 7.75 2.17 -2.96
N TRP A 48 8.09 3.38 -2.53
CA TRP A 48 8.61 4.41 -3.42
C TRP A 48 10.00 4.11 -3.98
N ASP A 49 10.84 3.41 -3.22
CA ASP A 49 12.17 3.00 -3.67
C ASP A 49 12.10 1.92 -4.77
N TYR A 50 11.15 0.99 -4.67
CA TYR A 50 10.92 -0.04 -5.70
C TYR A 50 10.12 0.46 -6.91
N ALA A 51 9.34 1.54 -6.75
CA ALA A 51 8.50 2.13 -7.78
C ALA A 51 7.64 1.10 -8.56
N SER A 52 7.12 0.09 -7.87
CA SER A 52 6.44 -1.05 -8.51
C SER A 52 5.09 -0.70 -9.15
N GLN A 53 4.56 0.49 -8.87
CA GLN A 53 3.38 1.05 -9.53
C GLN A 53 3.58 2.54 -9.77
N VAL A 54 3.11 3.03 -10.91
CA VAL A 54 3.12 4.44 -11.25
C VAL A 54 1.69 4.99 -11.08
N PRO A 55 1.42 5.88 -10.12
CA PRO A 55 0.09 6.47 -9.98
C PRO A 55 -0.15 7.44 -11.13
N LEU A 56 -1.17 7.15 -11.94
CA LEU A 56 -1.57 8.00 -13.07
C LEU A 56 -2.49 9.16 -12.66
N GLY A 57 -3.04 9.11 -11.44
CA GLY A 57 -3.96 10.11 -10.91
C GLY A 57 -5.03 9.48 -10.03
N GLN A 58 -6.00 10.29 -9.65
CA GLN A 58 -7.15 9.86 -8.87
C GLN A 58 -8.37 9.65 -9.79
N GLN A 59 -9.02 8.50 -9.68
CA GLN A 59 -10.30 8.26 -10.35
C GLN A 59 -11.43 8.92 -9.56
N ILE A 60 -12.05 9.93 -10.14
CA ILE A 60 -13.27 10.56 -9.60
C ILE A 60 -14.47 9.89 -10.27
N THR A 61 -15.50 9.54 -9.49
CA THR A 61 -16.78 9.02 -10.03
C THR A 61 -17.80 10.16 -10.04
N PRO A 62 -17.85 10.99 -11.11
CA PRO A 62 -18.80 12.09 -11.18
C PRO A 62 -20.23 11.56 -11.22
N ILE A 63 -21.13 12.22 -10.50
CA ILE A 63 -22.56 11.87 -10.46
C ILE A 63 -23.41 13.13 -10.71
N ALA A 64 -24.40 13.00 -11.58
CA ALA A 64 -25.44 14.02 -11.72
C ALA A 64 -26.56 13.75 -10.70
N ARG A 65 -27.03 14.80 -10.02
CA ARG A 65 -28.20 14.76 -9.14
C ARG A 65 -29.25 15.73 -9.66
N ARG A 66 -30.55 15.41 -9.46
CA ARG A 66 -31.65 16.31 -9.78
C ARG A 66 -31.48 17.63 -9.01
N LYS A 67 -31.72 18.75 -9.67
CA LYS A 67 -31.90 20.05 -9.01
C LYS A 67 -33.28 20.02 -8.34
N THR A 68 -33.31 19.95 -7.01
CA THR A 68 -34.55 20.08 -6.22
C THR A 68 -35.20 21.43 -6.48
#